data_AF-A0A438J7V1-F1
#
_entry.id   AF-A0A438J7V1-F1
#
_cell.length_a   1.000
_cell.length_b   1.000
_cell.length_c   1.000
_cell.angle_alpha   90.00
_cell.angle_beta   90.00
_cell.angle_gamma   90.00
#
_symmetry.space_group_name_H-M   'P 1'
#
loop_
_entity.id
_entity.type
_entity.pdbx_description
1 polymer ?
#
loop_
_entity_poly.entity_id
_entity_poly.type
_entity_poly.pdbx_seq_one_letter_code
_entity_poly.pdbx_strand_id
1 'polypeptide(L)'
;MPKLVVKRLEKLQRDFLWGGGSLERKIHLINWGVVCTQKEKGGLGIRKIVLLNKALLGKWIWRFAFEKDVLWKKVIGVKYGLEGCGWRSNEVRGPFGVGVWKEILKETS
;
A
#
# COMPACT_ATOMS: atom_id res chain seq x y z
N MET A 1 0.01 -1.85 5.06
CA MET A 1 0.93 -0.89 5.73
C MET A 1 0.33 -0.47 7.07
N PRO A 2 1.10 -0.38 8.16
CA PRO A 2 0.55 0.03 9.46
C PRO A 2 -0.12 1.41 9.40
N LYS A 3 -1.32 1.54 9.97
CA LYS A 3 -2.14 2.76 9.92
C LYS A 3 -1.39 4.00 10.45
N LEU A 4 -0.53 3.82 11.45
CA LEU A 4 0.27 4.91 12.02
C LEU A 4 1.30 5.48 11.03
N VAL A 5 1.92 4.62 10.21
CA VAL A 5 2.88 5.04 9.18
C VAL A 5 2.17 5.87 8.13
N VAL A 6 0.98 5.41 7.69
CA VAL A 6 0.16 6.17 6.73
C VAL A 6 -0.20 7.55 7.30
N LYS A 7 -0.68 7.61 8.55
CA LYS A 7 -1.00 8.88 9.22
C LYS A 7 0.21 9.82 9.30
N ARG A 8 1.40 9.30 9.61
CA ARG A 8 2.65 10.08 9.68
C ARG A 8 3.05 10.62 8.31
N LEU A 9 2.99 9.81 7.26
CA LEU A 9 3.33 10.24 5.91
C LEU A 9 2.32 11.26 5.37
N GLU A 10 1.02 11.06 5.59
CA GLU A 10 0.00 12.06 5.20
C GLU A 10 0.15 13.36 6.00
N LYS A 11 0.59 13.28 7.27
CA LYS A 11 0.95 14.46 8.04
C LYS A 11 2.13 15.19 7.40
N LEU A 12 3.21 14.50 7.04
CA LEU A 12 4.36 15.12 6.35
C LEU A 12 3.95 15.79 5.03
N GLN A 13 3.06 15.19 4.25
CA GLN A 13 2.52 15.81 3.02
C GLN A 13 1.72 17.08 3.32
N ARG A 14 0.87 17.08 4.37
CA ARG A 14 0.12 18.26 4.80
C ARG A 14 1.04 19.36 5.31
N ASP A 15 1.99 18.99 6.16
CA ASP A 15 2.98 19.88 6.76
C ASP A 15 3.81 20.57 5.68
N PHE A 16 4.25 19.80 4.67
CA PHE A 16 4.92 20.37 3.49
C PHE A 16 4.03 21.34 2.71
N LEU A 17 2.78 20.95 2.40
CA LEU A 17 1.87 21.78 1.61
C LEU A 17 1.53 23.11 2.29
N TRP A 18 1.32 23.08 3.60
CA TRP A 18 0.91 24.25 4.37
C TRP A 18 2.09 24.96 5.06
N GLY A 19 3.33 24.54 4.79
CA GLY A 19 4.53 25.10 5.41
C GLY A 19 4.55 24.99 6.94
N GLY A 20 3.88 23.98 7.51
CA GLY A 20 3.86 23.71 8.94
C GLY A 20 5.07 22.85 9.34
N GLY A 21 6.04 23.44 10.03
CA GLY A 21 7.18 22.72 10.62
C GLY A 21 6.88 22.17 12.02
N SER A 22 7.90 21.66 12.70
CA SER A 22 7.80 21.10 14.06
C SER A 22 7.35 22.11 15.13
N LEU A 23 7.52 23.41 14.87
CA LEU A 23 7.31 24.51 15.84
C LEU A 23 6.13 25.43 15.48
N GLU A 24 5.64 25.42 14.24
CA GLU A 24 4.55 26.30 13.80
C GLU A 24 3.34 25.49 13.32
N ARG A 25 2.23 25.57 14.09
CA ARG A 25 0.93 25.09 13.62
C ARG A 25 0.33 26.11 12.67
N LYS A 26 0.33 25.80 11.36
CA LYS A 26 -0.45 26.56 10.37
C LYS A 26 -1.86 25.97 10.21
N ILE A 27 -2.83 26.85 10.01
CA ILE A 27 -4.23 26.46 9.79
C ILE A 27 -4.35 25.80 8.42
N HIS A 28 -4.97 24.62 8.36
CA HIS A 28 -5.32 23.97 7.10
C HIS A 28 -6.55 24.66 6.50
N LEU A 29 -6.33 25.52 5.51
CA LEU A 29 -7.40 26.32 4.89
C LEU A 29 -8.39 25.46 4.09
N ILE A 30 -7.94 24.31 3.59
CA ILE A 30 -8.74 23.42 2.74
C ILE A 30 -8.71 22.00 3.32
N ASN A 31 -9.87 21.34 3.35
CA ASN A 31 -9.99 19.95 3.76
C ASN A 31 -9.06 19.05 2.93
N TRP A 32 -8.26 18.21 3.60
CA TRP A 32 -7.33 17.29 2.95
C TRP A 32 -8.00 16.36 1.92
N GLY A 33 -9.27 15.98 2.15
CA GLY A 33 -10.05 15.19 1.22
C GLY A 33 -10.24 15.89 -0.14
N VAL A 34 -10.47 17.21 -0.13
CA VAL A 34 -10.61 18.06 -1.33
C VAL A 34 -9.26 18.26 -2.01
N VAL A 35 -8.20 18.49 -1.23
CA VAL A 35 -6.83 18.57 -1.78
C VAL A 35 -6.45 17.30 -2.56
N CYS A 36 -6.91 16.14 -2.10
CA CYS A 36 -6.65 14.84 -2.75
C CYS A 36 -7.51 14.58 -4.01
N THR A 37 -8.50 15.40 -4.33
CA THR A 37 -9.30 15.19 -5.56
C THR A 37 -8.52 15.62 -6.80
N GLN A 38 -8.99 15.20 -7.97
CA GLN A 38 -8.42 15.55 -9.26
C GLN A 38 -8.43 17.07 -9.50
N LYS A 39 -7.45 17.58 -10.27
CA LYS A 39 -7.33 19.01 -10.58
C LYS A 39 -8.56 19.54 -11.32
N GLU A 40 -9.10 18.72 -12.22
CA GLU A 40 -10.31 18.99 -13.00
C GLU A 40 -11.56 19.09 -12.11
N LYS A 41 -11.47 18.57 -10.87
CA LYS A 41 -12.53 18.61 -9.84
C LYS A 41 -12.22 19.61 -8.71
N GLY A 42 -11.29 20.55 -8.95
CA GLY A 42 -10.94 21.60 -7.99
C GLY A 42 -9.96 21.19 -6.87
N GLY A 43 -9.35 20.02 -6.96
CA GLY A 43 -8.31 19.57 -6.02
C GLY A 43 -6.88 19.81 -6.53
N LEU A 44 -5.89 19.26 -5.83
CA LEU A 44 -4.48 19.31 -6.25
C LEU A 44 -3.99 18.00 -6.89
N GLY A 45 -4.81 16.94 -6.86
CA GLY A 45 -4.46 15.62 -7.39
C GLY A 45 -3.50 14.84 -6.48
N ILE A 46 -3.34 15.23 -5.22
CA ILE A 46 -2.46 14.52 -4.27
C ILE A 46 -3.05 13.14 -3.99
N ARG A 47 -2.26 12.09 -4.25
CA ARG A 47 -2.72 10.71 -4.06
C ARG A 47 -2.78 10.36 -2.57
N LYS A 48 -3.93 9.84 -2.13
CA LYS A 48 -4.08 9.25 -0.80
C LYS A 48 -3.13 8.06 -0.65
N ILE A 49 -2.31 8.06 0.41
CA ILE A 49 -1.28 7.04 0.63
C ILE A 49 -1.89 5.67 0.83
N VAL A 50 -3.07 5.58 1.48
CA VAL A 50 -3.80 4.32 1.63
C VAL A 50 -4.09 3.68 0.26
N LEU A 51 -4.60 4.47 -0.69
CA LEU A 51 -4.93 3.97 -2.03
C LEU A 51 -3.68 3.59 -2.81
N LEU A 52 -2.63 4.41 -2.73
CA LEU A 52 -1.34 4.11 -3.36
C LEU A 52 -0.75 2.81 -2.82
N ASN A 53 -0.77 2.60 -1.51
CA ASN A 53 -0.30 1.38 -0.88
C ASN A 53 -1.11 0.16 -1.36
N LYS A 54 -2.44 0.25 -1.43
CA LYS A 54 -3.27 -0.84 -1.97
C LYS A 54 -2.90 -1.18 -3.42
N ALA A 55 -2.72 -0.17 -4.27
CA ALA A 55 -2.29 -0.38 -5.65
C ALA A 55 -0.90 -1.05 -5.75
N LEU A 56 0.05 -0.64 -4.90
CA LEU A 56 1.38 -1.23 -4.85
C LEU A 56 1.37 -2.68 -4.35
N LEU A 57 0.51 -3.02 -3.38
CA LEU A 57 0.34 -4.41 -2.95
C LEU A 57 -0.30 -5.26 -4.05
N GLY A 58 -1.32 -4.75 -4.72
CA GLY A 58 -1.92 -5.39 -5.90
C GLY A 58 -0.91 -5.62 -7.04
N LYS A 59 0.02 -4.68 -7.26
CA LYS A 59 1.13 -4.86 -8.21
C LYS A 59 1.96 -6.11 -7.89
N TRP A 60 2.25 -6.39 -6.62
CA TRP A 60 3.00 -7.59 -6.24
C TRP A 60 2.24 -8.88 -6.49
N ILE A 61 0.92 -8.89 -6.28
CA ILE A 61 0.07 -10.03 -6.61
C ILE A 61 0.04 -10.26 -8.13
N TRP A 62 -0.12 -9.19 -8.90
CA TRP A 62 -0.06 -9.25 -10.36
C TRP A 62 1.29 -9.82 -10.85
N ARG A 63 2.40 -9.35 -10.27
CA ARG A 63 3.74 -9.88 -10.57
C ARG A 63 3.87 -11.35 -10.21
N PHE A 64 3.30 -11.78 -9.08
CA PHE A 64 3.30 -13.20 -8.71
C PHE A 64 2.57 -14.06 -9.75
N ALA A 65 1.43 -13.58 -10.25
CA ALA A 65 0.66 -14.29 -11.26
C ALA A 65 1.40 -14.38 -12.60
N PHE A 66 2.00 -13.27 -13.06
CA PHE A 66 2.57 -13.17 -14.42
C PHE A 66 4.06 -13.51 -14.55
N GLU A 67 4.89 -13.16 -13.57
CA GLU A 67 6.33 -13.40 -13.67
C GLU A 67 6.60 -14.90 -13.55
N LYS A 68 7.26 -15.47 -14.56
CA LYS A 68 7.72 -16.86 -14.58
C LYS A 68 9.17 -16.91 -14.09
N ASP A 69 9.52 -17.96 -13.36
CA ASP A 69 10.89 -18.31 -12.97
C ASP A 69 11.70 -17.33 -12.10
N VAL A 70 11.08 -16.32 -11.48
CA VAL A 70 11.75 -15.43 -10.51
C VAL A 70 11.97 -16.10 -9.14
N LEU A 71 13.16 -15.92 -8.57
CA LEU A 71 13.60 -16.57 -7.32
C LEU A 71 12.62 -16.33 -6.16
N TRP A 72 12.18 -15.09 -5.96
CA TRP A 72 11.26 -14.75 -4.86
C TRP A 72 9.92 -15.50 -4.98
N LYS A 73 9.39 -15.69 -6.20
CA LYS A 73 8.18 -16.49 -6.45
C LYS A 73 8.42 -17.96 -6.12
N LYS A 74 9.57 -18.52 -6.50
CA LYS A 74 9.94 -19.90 -6.16
C LYS A 74 9.99 -20.10 -4.65
N VAL A 75 10.61 -19.17 -3.91
CA VAL A 75 10.64 -19.20 -2.44
C VAL A 75 9.24 -19.15 -1.84
N ILE A 76 8.37 -18.27 -2.33
CA ILE A 76 6.97 -18.19 -1.89
C ILE A 76 6.22 -19.49 -2.20
N GLY A 77 6.40 -20.05 -3.40
CA GLY A 77 5.78 -21.30 -3.81
C GLY A 77 6.22 -22.52 -3.00
N VAL A 78 7.51 -22.62 -2.66
CA VAL A 78 8.03 -23.67 -1.77
C VAL A 78 7.50 -23.50 -0.34
N LYS A 79 7.46 -22.26 0.16
CA LYS A 79 7.08 -21.98 1.55
C LYS A 79 5.58 -22.16 1.81
N TYR A 80 4.73 -21.75 0.88
CA TYR A 80 3.28 -21.71 1.09
C TYR A 80 2.50 -22.65 0.16
N GLY A 81 3.14 -23.26 -0.83
CA GLY A 81 2.46 -24.01 -1.89
C GLY A 81 1.85 -23.12 -2.96
N LEU A 82 1.49 -23.73 -4.08
CA LEU A 82 0.91 -23.07 -5.26
C LEU A 82 -0.44 -23.70 -5.62
N GLU A 83 -1.38 -22.88 -6.07
CA GLU A 83 -2.69 -23.31 -6.56
C GLU A 83 -3.02 -22.71 -7.94
N GLY A 84 -4.05 -23.28 -8.56
CA GLY A 84 -4.63 -22.78 -9.80
C GLY A 84 -3.73 -22.85 -11.04
N CYS A 85 -2.70 -23.70 -11.08
CA CYS A 85 -1.63 -23.69 -12.10
C CYS A 85 -0.54 -22.62 -11.85
N GLY A 86 -0.34 -22.21 -10.59
CA GLY A 86 0.82 -21.42 -10.17
C GLY A 86 0.69 -19.91 -10.34
N TRP A 87 -0.53 -19.40 -10.59
CA TRP A 87 -0.82 -17.95 -10.57
C TRP A 87 -1.14 -17.44 -9.16
N ARG A 88 -1.40 -18.33 -8.19
CA ARG A 88 -1.67 -17.98 -6.80
C ARG A 88 -0.96 -18.94 -5.83
N SER A 89 -0.56 -18.43 -4.67
CA SER A 89 -0.07 -19.26 -3.56
C SER A 89 -1.24 -19.70 -2.69
N ASN A 90 -1.15 -20.86 -2.04
CA ASN A 90 -2.19 -21.30 -1.11
C ASN A 90 -2.38 -20.31 0.05
N GLU A 91 -3.53 -20.37 0.70
CA GLU A 91 -3.76 -19.60 1.93
C GLU A 91 -2.74 -19.94 3.02
N VAL A 92 -2.25 -18.90 3.69
CA VAL A 92 -1.23 -19.02 4.74
C VAL A 92 -1.91 -19.38 6.08
N ARG A 93 -2.04 -20.69 6.36
CA ARG A 93 -2.77 -21.23 7.53
C ARG A 93 -1.95 -21.41 8.82
N GLY A 94 -0.63 -21.16 8.79
CA GLY A 94 0.26 -21.40 9.94
C GLY A 94 0.32 -20.24 10.98
N PRO A 95 0.58 -20.56 12.27
CA PRO A 95 0.82 -19.56 13.33
C PRO A 95 2.22 -18.93 13.25
N PHE A 96 3.19 -19.61 12.63
CA PHE A 96 4.56 -19.13 12.49
C PHE A 96 4.72 -18.25 11.24
N GLY A 97 5.03 -16.98 11.49
CA GLY A 97 5.40 -16.01 10.47
C GLY A 97 4.27 -15.02 10.18
N VAL A 98 4.35 -13.86 10.82
CA VAL A 98 3.72 -12.61 10.36
C VAL A 98 4.46 -12.19 9.08
N GLY A 99 4.28 -12.96 8.01
CA GLY A 99 5.01 -12.79 6.76
C GLY A 99 4.42 -11.65 5.97
N VAL A 100 5.27 -10.77 5.44
CA VAL A 100 4.88 -9.69 4.51
C VAL A 100 3.95 -10.20 3.41
N TRP A 101 4.18 -11.42 2.90
CA TRP A 101 3.34 -12.08 1.90
C TRP A 101 1.90 -12.37 2.38
N LYS A 102 1.72 -12.82 3.63
CA LYS A 102 0.40 -13.06 4.21
C LYS A 102 -0.40 -11.77 4.31
N GLU A 103 0.25 -10.67 4.69
CA GLU A 103 -0.39 -9.36 4.79
C GLU A 103 -0.70 -8.75 3.40
N ILE A 104 0.15 -9.00 2.39
CA ILE A 104 -0.14 -8.65 0.99
C ILE A 104 -1.43 -9.34 0.52
N LEU A 105 -1.56 -10.65 0.78
CA LEU A 105 -2.75 -11.41 0.38
C LEU A 105 -4.01 -10.90 1.08
N LYS A 106 -3.96 -10.66 2.40
CA LYS A 106 -5.11 -10.16 3.18
C LYS A 106 -5.64 -8.80 2.72
N GLU A 107 -4.75 -7.88 2.32
CA GLU A 107 -5.15 -6.52 1.94
C GLU A 107 -5.87 -6.46 0.58
N THR A 108 -5.85 -7.57 -0.16
CA THR A 108 -6.38 -7.68 -1.52
C THR A 108 -7.59 -8.63 -1.62
N SER A 109 -7.91 -9.33 -0.52
CA SER A 109 -9.13 -10.11 -0.33
C SER A 109 -10.34 -9.24 -0.02
#